data_AF-A0A842TLG7-F1
#
_entry.id   AF-A0A842TLG7-F1
#
_cell.length_a   1.000
_cell.length_b   1.000
_cell.length_c   1.000
_cell.angle_alpha   90.00
_cell.angle_beta   90.00
_cell.angle_gamma   90.00
#
_symmetry.space_group_name_H-M   'P 1'
#
loop_
_entity.id
_entity.type
_entity.pdbx_description
1 polymer ?
#
loop_
_entity_poly.entity_id
_entity_poly.type
_entity_poly.pdbx_seq_one_letter_code
_entity_poly.pdbx_strand_id
1 'polypeptide(L)'
;MVNDGNFCSTRCTGFCCASYTVLITTEDIIRILQNTPLKPHQFLCLYEATDDALQYYSKIIINSEEVVIGLKNRDDNSCIFFLTNLGLCGMHFFKPMVCHTYPFTINKKGKLARIENICPDEWYPNDREEMKRIIHQAWREMKTSEKKIKYWNQNKPDGNFYEFIKYIKKAKIRDRNKK
;
A
#
# COMPACT_ATOMS: atom_id res chain seq x y z
N MET A 1 27.58 -0.54 -0.88
CA MET A 1 26.40 -0.99 -1.66
C MET A 1 26.30 -2.51 -1.63
N VAL A 2 25.21 -3.04 -1.07
CA VAL A 2 24.99 -4.50 -0.99
C VAL A 2 23.95 -4.91 -2.06
N ASN A 3 24.29 -5.90 -2.88
CA ASN A 3 23.30 -6.54 -3.76
C ASN A 3 22.69 -7.71 -2.98
N ASP A 4 21.49 -7.50 -2.44
CA ASP A 4 20.81 -8.49 -1.59
C ASP A 4 19.30 -8.40 -1.82
N GLY A 5 18.79 -9.30 -2.67
CA GLY A 5 17.36 -9.42 -2.95
C GLY A 5 16.50 -9.79 -1.74
N ASN A 6 17.11 -10.30 -0.67
CA ASN A 6 16.44 -10.69 0.58
C ASN A 6 16.68 -9.71 1.72
N PHE A 7 17.27 -8.53 1.44
CA PHE A 7 17.58 -7.55 2.47
C PHE A 7 16.35 -7.21 3.32
N CYS A 8 15.22 -6.94 2.64
CA CYS A 8 13.95 -6.59 3.26
C CYS A 8 13.36 -7.69 4.17
N SER A 9 13.69 -8.97 3.93
CA SER A 9 13.18 -10.11 4.72
C SER A 9 14.15 -10.62 5.78
N THR A 10 15.44 -10.28 5.70
CA THR A 10 16.48 -10.93 6.53
C THR A 10 17.39 -9.97 7.29
N ARG A 11 17.54 -8.72 6.83
CA ARG A 11 18.52 -7.76 7.37
C ARG A 11 17.95 -6.35 7.60
N CYS A 12 16.68 -6.15 7.29
CA CYS A 12 16.01 -4.87 7.39
C CYS A 12 15.89 -4.43 8.85
N THR A 13 16.15 -3.15 9.11
CA THR A 13 15.93 -2.49 10.41
C THR A 13 14.44 -2.22 10.71
N GLY A 14 13.55 -2.44 9.75
CA GLY A 14 12.13 -2.14 9.88
C GLY A 14 11.79 -0.65 9.83
N PHE A 15 12.74 0.22 9.46
CA PHE A 15 12.57 1.69 9.46
C PHE A 15 11.27 2.15 8.78
N CYS A 16 10.94 1.61 7.60
CA CYS A 16 9.71 2.00 6.92
C CYS A 16 8.44 1.63 7.68
N CYS A 17 8.47 0.53 8.44
CA CYS A 17 7.37 0.11 9.28
C CYS A 17 7.30 0.88 10.59
N ALA A 18 8.39 1.51 11.04
CA ALA A 18 8.44 2.30 12.27
C ALA A 18 8.13 3.79 12.03
N SER A 19 8.41 4.32 10.83
CA SER A 19 8.47 5.77 10.62
C SER A 19 7.43 6.32 9.63
N TYR A 20 6.72 5.48 8.87
CA TYR A 20 5.80 5.95 7.82
C TYR A 20 4.37 5.47 8.02
N THR A 21 3.44 6.37 7.73
CA THR A 21 2.04 6.01 7.41
C THR A 21 2.01 5.35 6.04
N VAL A 22 1.57 4.09 5.99
CA VAL A 22 1.52 3.32 4.75
C VAL A 22 0.14 3.47 4.13
N LEU A 23 0.02 4.37 3.16
CA LEU A 23 -1.19 4.52 2.34
C LEU A 23 -1.27 3.40 1.31
N ILE A 24 -2.47 2.88 1.07
CA ILE A 24 -2.64 1.65 0.28
C ILE A 24 -3.79 1.76 -0.73
N THR A 25 -3.74 0.90 -1.74
CA THR A 25 -4.75 0.82 -2.79
C THR A 25 -5.92 -0.09 -2.42
N THR A 26 -7.02 -0.03 -3.18
CA THR A 26 -8.13 -1.01 -2.99
C THR A 26 -7.68 -2.45 -3.23
N GLU A 27 -6.69 -2.64 -4.09
CA GLU A 27 -6.08 -3.91 -4.45
C GLU A 27 -5.29 -4.49 -3.28
N ASP A 28 -4.54 -3.66 -2.58
CA ASP A 28 -3.84 -4.02 -1.34
C ASP A 28 -4.82 -4.44 -0.24
N ILE A 29 -5.92 -3.69 -0.05
CA ILE A 29 -6.96 -4.05 0.93
C ILE A 29 -7.51 -5.45 0.63
N ILE A 30 -7.85 -5.73 -0.63
CA ILE A 30 -8.36 -7.04 -1.05
C ILE A 30 -7.32 -8.13 -0.79
N ARG A 31 -6.05 -7.87 -1.13
CA ARG A 31 -4.93 -8.81 -0.93
C ARG A 31 -4.77 -9.17 0.53
N ILE A 32 -4.80 -8.20 1.44
CA ILE A 32 -4.67 -8.42 2.89
C ILE A 32 -5.88 -9.20 3.43
N LEU A 33 -7.10 -8.85 3.01
CA LEU A 33 -8.32 -9.57 3.42
C LEU A 33 -8.35 -11.02 2.93
N GLN A 34 -7.66 -11.34 1.83
CA GLN A 34 -7.58 -12.71 1.30
C GLN A 34 -6.54 -13.57 2.01
N ASN A 35 -5.54 -12.95 2.65
CA ASN A 35 -4.42 -13.65 3.27
C ASN A 35 -4.42 -13.55 4.81
N THR A 36 -5.46 -12.96 5.41
CA THR A 36 -5.57 -12.80 6.86
C THR A 36 -7.01 -13.03 7.34
N PRO A 37 -7.23 -13.46 8.59
CA PRO A 37 -8.56 -13.52 9.19
C PRO A 37 -9.04 -12.16 9.72
N LEU A 38 -8.27 -11.08 9.51
CA LEU A 38 -8.54 -9.77 10.09
C LEU A 38 -9.75 -9.11 9.43
N LYS A 39 -10.54 -8.41 10.24
CA LYS A 39 -11.59 -7.50 9.79
C LYS A 39 -10.97 -6.17 9.35
N PRO A 40 -11.58 -5.46 8.38
CA PRO A 40 -11.07 -4.18 7.87
C PRO A 40 -10.65 -3.17 8.94
N HIS A 41 -11.49 -2.93 9.96
CA HIS A 41 -11.21 -1.96 11.02
C HIS A 41 -10.03 -2.34 11.93
N GLN A 42 -9.57 -3.60 11.89
CA GLN A 42 -8.44 -4.05 12.71
C GLN A 42 -7.10 -3.61 12.10
N PHE A 43 -7.05 -3.31 10.80
CA PHE A 43 -5.81 -2.97 10.13
C PHE A 43 -5.87 -1.74 9.21
N LEU A 44 -7.06 -1.20 8.95
CA LEU A 44 -7.24 0.03 8.17
C LEU A 44 -7.52 1.22 9.08
N CYS A 45 -7.04 2.37 8.64
CA CYS A 45 -7.38 3.67 9.22
C CYS A 45 -7.78 4.63 8.09
N LEU A 46 -8.75 5.51 8.38
CA LEU A 46 -9.10 6.65 7.53
C LEU A 46 -8.28 7.84 8.01
N TYR A 47 -7.51 8.42 7.11
CA TYR A 47 -6.77 9.65 7.37
C TYR A 47 -7.46 10.79 6.63
N GLU A 48 -7.62 11.92 7.30
CA GLU A 48 -8.18 13.13 6.70
C GLU A 48 -7.28 13.58 5.53
N ALA A 49 -7.89 13.92 4.40
CA ALA A 49 -7.16 14.39 3.22
C ALA A 49 -6.74 15.87 3.30
N THR A 50 -6.55 16.40 4.52
CA THR A 50 -6.26 17.81 4.82
C THR A 50 -4.77 18.14 4.77
N ASP A 51 -3.90 17.13 4.81
CA ASP A 51 -2.46 17.29 4.67
C ASP A 51 -2.07 17.43 3.19
N ASP A 52 -1.27 18.46 2.86
CA ASP A 52 -0.74 18.72 1.52
C ASP A 52 0.04 17.54 0.96
N ALA A 53 0.65 16.71 1.82
CA ALA A 53 1.33 15.49 1.42
C ALA A 53 0.37 14.44 0.82
N LEU A 54 -0.92 14.53 1.12
CA LEU A 54 -1.96 13.58 0.72
C LEU A 54 -2.65 13.96 -0.60
N GLN A 55 -2.39 15.16 -1.14
CA GLN A 55 -3.03 15.67 -2.35
C GLN A 55 -2.82 14.77 -3.59
N TYR A 56 -1.74 13.98 -3.60
CA TYR A 56 -1.39 13.10 -4.71
C TYR A 56 -2.09 11.73 -4.67
N TYR A 57 -2.83 11.45 -3.60
CA TYR A 57 -3.56 10.19 -3.45
C TYR A 57 -5.03 10.34 -3.84
N SER A 58 -5.62 9.24 -4.29
CA SER A 58 -7.06 9.21 -4.59
C SER A 58 -7.87 9.38 -3.32
N LYS A 59 -8.59 10.50 -3.22
CA LYS A 59 -9.51 10.80 -2.13
C LYS A 59 -10.79 9.99 -2.26
N ILE A 60 -11.20 9.37 -1.16
CA ILE A 60 -12.41 8.57 -1.06
C ILE A 60 -13.42 9.38 -0.26
N ILE A 61 -14.64 9.49 -0.75
CA ILE A 61 -15.72 10.12 0.01
C ILE A 61 -16.36 9.04 0.90
N ILE A 62 -16.28 9.20 2.22
CA ILE A 62 -16.90 8.31 3.20
C ILE A 62 -17.68 9.18 4.19
N ASN A 63 -18.96 8.88 4.40
CA ASN A 63 -19.85 9.71 5.23
C ASN A 63 -19.77 11.21 4.86
N SER A 64 -19.72 11.51 3.55
CA SER A 64 -19.61 12.86 3.01
C SER A 64 -18.27 13.60 3.33
N GLU A 65 -17.26 12.90 3.85
CA GLU A 65 -15.92 13.46 4.13
C GLU A 65 -14.85 12.89 3.17
N GLU A 66 -13.87 13.73 2.78
CA GLU A 66 -12.73 13.30 1.98
C GLU A 66 -11.64 12.67 2.83
N VAL A 67 -11.39 11.38 2.61
CA VAL A 67 -10.37 10.61 3.33
C VAL A 67 -9.43 9.87 2.39
N VAL A 68 -8.28 9.47 2.90
CA VAL A 68 -7.40 8.46 2.29
C VAL A 68 -7.31 7.25 3.21
N ILE A 69 -7.13 6.05 2.64
CA ILE A 69 -7.01 4.82 3.42
C ILE A 69 -5.56 4.39 3.52
N GLY A 70 -5.11 4.10 4.73
CA GLY A 70 -3.82 3.50 5.01
C GLY A 70 -3.90 2.33 5.98
N LEU A 71 -2.77 1.67 6.16
CA LEU A 71 -2.57 0.74 7.26
C LEU A 71 -2.58 1.51 8.58
N LYS A 72 -3.29 0.96 9.55
CA LYS A 72 -3.33 1.49 10.91
C LYS A 72 -1.93 1.49 11.55
N ASN A 73 -1.63 2.55 12.29
CA ASN A 73 -0.47 2.61 13.17
C ASN A 73 -0.87 2.21 14.60
N ARG A 74 0.07 1.65 15.36
CA ARG A 74 -0.02 1.47 16.81
C ARG A 74 0.21 2.80 17.52
N ASP A 75 0.04 2.79 18.84
CA ASP A 75 0.24 3.97 19.68
C ASP A 75 1.68 4.49 19.64
N ASP A 76 2.67 3.63 19.34
CA ASP A 76 4.08 4.00 19.12
C ASP A 76 4.37 4.51 17.69
N ASN A 77 3.33 4.80 16.90
CA ASN A 77 3.38 5.16 15.49
C ASN A 77 3.92 4.08 14.54
N SER A 78 4.25 2.88 15.01
CA SER A 78 4.63 1.79 14.11
C SER A 78 3.43 1.22 13.36
N CYS A 79 3.64 0.73 12.14
CA CYS A 79 2.64 0.00 11.37
C CYS A 79 2.13 -1.21 12.17
N ILE A 80 0.82 -1.46 12.14
CA ILE A 80 0.16 -2.57 12.87
C ILE A 80 0.73 -3.96 12.55
N PHE A 81 1.40 -4.12 11.40
CA PHE A 81 2.05 -5.38 10.99
C PHE A 81 3.56 -5.44 11.28
N PHE A 82 4.13 -4.44 11.96
CA PHE A 82 5.55 -4.47 12.31
C PHE A 82 5.81 -5.44 13.47
N LEU A 83 6.64 -6.46 13.25
CA LEU A 83 7.09 -7.37 14.30
C LEU A 83 8.32 -6.75 14.97
N THR A 84 8.10 -5.82 15.91
CA THR A 84 9.13 -4.99 16.56
C THR A 84 10.31 -5.81 17.09
N ASN A 85 10.03 -6.90 17.80
CA ASN A 85 11.06 -7.78 18.36
C ASN A 85 11.96 -8.45 17.30
N LEU A 86 11.51 -8.53 16.05
CA LEU A 86 12.24 -9.16 14.94
C LEU A 86 12.75 -8.13 13.93
N GLY A 87 12.28 -6.89 13.96
CA GLY A 87 12.56 -5.90 12.91
C GLY A 87 11.90 -6.23 11.56
N LEU A 88 10.93 -7.15 11.51
CA LEU A 88 10.36 -7.69 10.27
C LEU A 88 8.90 -7.30 10.05
N CYS A 89 8.46 -7.32 8.80
CA CYS A 89 7.07 -7.15 8.44
C CYS A 89 6.31 -8.49 8.56
N GLY A 90 5.26 -8.53 9.38
CA GLY A 90 4.42 -9.72 9.58
C GLY A 90 3.57 -10.12 8.37
N MET A 91 3.54 -9.32 7.30
CA MET A 91 2.83 -9.62 6.05
C MET A 91 3.77 -9.64 4.84
N HIS A 92 5.04 -9.98 5.03
CA HIS A 92 6.08 -9.85 4.00
C HIS A 92 5.68 -10.35 2.60
N PHE A 93 5.00 -11.50 2.51
CA PHE A 93 4.62 -12.13 1.24
C PHE A 93 3.41 -11.51 0.53
N PHE A 94 2.59 -10.75 1.23
CA PHE A 94 1.37 -10.14 0.71
C PHE A 94 1.22 -8.68 1.13
N LYS A 95 2.35 -8.02 1.42
CA LYS A 95 2.42 -6.62 1.82
C LYS A 95 1.89 -5.71 0.71
N PRO A 96 1.51 -4.47 1.03
CA PRO A 96 1.07 -3.52 0.03
C PRO A 96 2.13 -3.28 -1.05
N MET A 97 1.70 -2.91 -2.26
CA MET A 97 2.61 -2.65 -3.37
C MET A 97 3.63 -1.55 -3.06
N VAL A 98 3.24 -0.50 -2.32
CA VAL A 98 4.17 0.56 -1.87
C VAL A 98 5.31 0.00 -1.01
N CYS A 99 5.03 -1.03 -0.19
CA CYS A 99 6.04 -1.71 0.62
C CYS A 99 6.87 -2.72 -0.17
N HIS A 100 6.35 -3.23 -1.30
CA HIS A 100 7.11 -4.07 -2.23
C HIS A 100 8.11 -3.26 -3.04
N THR A 101 7.72 -2.06 -3.47
CA THR A 101 8.58 -1.22 -4.30
C THR A 101 9.60 -0.46 -3.49
N TYR A 102 9.34 -0.16 -2.20
CA TYR A 102 10.26 0.60 -1.36
C TYR A 102 11.67 -0.05 -1.27
N PRO A 103 12.76 0.73 -1.36
CA PRO A 103 12.84 2.17 -1.61
C PRO A 103 13.03 2.54 -3.10
N PHE A 104 12.58 1.70 -4.03
CA PHE A 104 12.82 1.83 -5.47
C PHE A 104 11.65 2.44 -6.25
N THR A 105 12.02 3.05 -7.37
CA THR A 105 11.13 3.62 -8.39
C THR A 105 11.78 3.47 -9.77
N ILE A 106 11.11 3.96 -10.82
CA ILE A 106 11.65 4.06 -12.17
C ILE A 106 11.83 5.54 -12.50
N ASN A 107 13.04 5.93 -12.89
CA ASN A 107 13.34 7.32 -13.25
C ASN A 107 12.80 7.69 -14.65
N LYS A 108 12.92 8.97 -15.02
CA LYS A 108 12.47 9.50 -16.33
C LYS A 108 13.08 8.80 -17.55
N LYS A 109 14.21 8.10 -17.39
CA LYS A 109 14.90 7.33 -18.44
C LYS A 109 14.47 5.85 -18.47
N GLY A 110 13.45 5.46 -17.71
CA GLY A 110 12.98 4.07 -17.63
C GLY A 110 13.89 3.13 -16.86
N LYS A 111 14.87 3.66 -16.10
CA LYS A 111 15.82 2.84 -15.32
C LYS A 111 15.36 2.74 -13.87
N LEU A 112 15.63 1.58 -13.26
CA LEU A 112 15.44 1.38 -11.83
C LEU A 112 16.30 2.41 -11.08
N ALA A 113 15.69 3.08 -10.12
CA ALA A 113 16.31 4.08 -9.28
C ALA A 113 15.91 3.85 -7.82
N ARG A 114 16.81 4.16 -6.89
CA ARG A 114 16.50 4.23 -5.47
C ARG A 114 16.08 5.65 -5.13
N ILE A 115 15.05 5.79 -4.31
CA ILE A 115 14.68 7.08 -3.73
C ILE A 115 15.66 7.34 -2.57
N GLU A 116 16.32 8.48 -2.60
CA GLU A 116 17.32 8.86 -1.61
C GLU A 116 16.64 9.26 -0.28
N ASN A 117 17.37 9.11 0.83
CA ASN A 117 16.97 9.55 2.17
C ASN A 117 15.67 8.98 2.77
N ILE A 118 15.02 8.00 2.12
CA ILE A 118 13.83 7.35 2.70
C ILE A 118 14.14 6.02 3.41
N CYS A 119 15.25 5.37 3.07
CA CYS A 119 15.72 4.14 3.69
C CYS A 119 17.15 4.38 4.19
N PRO A 120 17.48 4.05 5.45
CA PRO A 120 18.84 4.22 5.96
C PRO A 120 19.84 3.27 5.30
N ASP A 121 19.37 2.11 4.82
CA ASP A 121 20.22 1.06 4.29
C ASP A 121 20.40 1.13 2.77
N GLU A 122 21.64 1.17 2.30
CA GLU A 122 21.97 1.20 0.86
C GLU A 122 22.10 -0.20 0.25
N TRP A 123 20.97 -0.69 -0.28
CA TRP A 123 20.88 -1.98 -0.95
C TRP A 123 20.20 -1.89 -2.32
N TYR A 124 20.41 -2.91 -3.16
CA TYR A 124 19.73 -3.11 -4.44
C TYR A 124 19.22 -4.55 -4.57
N PRO A 125 18.11 -4.77 -5.30
CA PRO A 125 17.62 -6.11 -5.55
C PRO A 125 18.53 -6.85 -6.53
N ASN A 126 18.71 -8.16 -6.29
CA ASN A 126 19.46 -9.04 -7.18
C ASN A 126 18.87 -9.06 -8.60
N ASP A 127 17.53 -9.14 -8.69
CA ASP A 127 16.80 -9.09 -9.95
C ASP A 127 16.16 -7.70 -10.15
N ARG A 128 16.82 -6.89 -10.99
CA ARG A 128 16.37 -5.53 -11.29
C ARG A 128 15.19 -5.49 -12.25
N GLU A 129 15.06 -6.48 -13.14
CA GLU A 129 13.95 -6.52 -14.08
C GLU A 129 12.67 -6.96 -13.37
N GLU A 130 12.77 -7.90 -12.43
CA GLU A 130 11.65 -8.26 -11.57
C GLU A 130 11.21 -7.07 -10.70
N MET A 131 12.16 -6.34 -10.10
CA MET A 131 11.81 -5.11 -9.36
C MET A 131 11.08 -4.09 -10.24
N LYS A 132 11.50 -3.89 -11.50
CA LYS A 132 10.76 -3.05 -12.45
C LYS A 132 9.36 -3.61 -12.73
N ARG A 133 9.18 -4.93 -12.88
CA ARG A 133 7.86 -5.55 -13.09
C ARG A 133 6.93 -5.29 -11.91
N ILE A 134 7.44 -5.40 -10.69
CA ILE A 134 6.73 -5.08 -9.44
C ILE A 134 6.32 -3.60 -9.42
N ILE A 135 7.23 -2.67 -9.76
CA ILE A 135 6.91 -1.23 -9.84
C ILE A 135 5.81 -0.96 -10.87
N HIS A 136 5.90 -1.55 -12.07
CA HIS A 136 4.85 -1.41 -13.08
C HIS A 136 3.52 -2.02 -12.62
N GLN A 137 3.55 -3.11 -11.84
CA GLN A 137 2.34 -3.65 -11.22
C GLN A 137 1.74 -2.66 -10.23
N ALA A 138 2.56 -2.03 -9.36
CA ALA A 138 2.10 -1.03 -8.41
C ALA A 138 1.37 0.12 -9.11
N TRP A 139 1.92 0.62 -10.22
CA TRP A 139 1.29 1.66 -11.03
C TRP A 139 -0.03 1.23 -11.67
N ARG A 140 -0.12 -0.03 -12.13
CA ARG A 140 -1.38 -0.56 -12.67
C ARG A 140 -2.45 -0.64 -11.59
N GLU A 141 -2.10 -1.15 -10.42
CA GLU A 141 -3.01 -1.27 -9.29
C GLU A 141 -3.48 0.10 -8.80
N MET A 142 -2.59 1.09 -8.70
CA MET A 142 -2.94 2.47 -8.38
C MET A 142 -3.98 3.04 -9.34
N LYS A 143 -3.78 2.85 -10.66
CA LYS A 143 -4.76 3.26 -11.68
C LYS A 143 -6.10 2.52 -11.58
N THR A 144 -6.09 1.24 -11.19
CA THR A 144 -7.33 0.48 -10.96
C THR A 144 -8.06 1.00 -9.73
N SER A 145 -7.33 1.29 -8.65
CA SER A 145 -7.83 1.89 -7.42
C SER A 145 -8.49 3.24 -7.69
N GLU A 146 -7.80 4.14 -8.41
CA GLU A 146 -8.32 5.45 -8.85
C GLU A 146 -9.69 5.33 -9.53
N LYS A 147 -9.82 4.40 -10.49
CA LYS A 147 -11.08 4.18 -11.21
C LYS A 147 -12.21 3.72 -10.29
N LYS A 148 -11.91 2.80 -9.35
CA LYS A 148 -12.90 2.31 -8.39
C LYS A 148 -13.33 3.39 -7.42
N ILE A 149 -12.41 4.20 -6.94
CA ILE A 149 -12.67 5.31 -6.03
C ILE A 149 -13.51 6.38 -6.74
N LYS A 150 -13.15 6.75 -7.97
CA LYS A 150 -13.95 7.69 -8.77
C LYS A 150 -15.39 7.20 -8.96
N TYR A 151 -15.57 5.93 -9.32
CA TYR A 151 -16.91 5.36 -9.44
C TYR A 151 -17.67 5.35 -8.11
N TRP A 152 -17.01 5.01 -7.00
CA TRP A 152 -17.62 5.06 -5.67
C TRP A 152 -18.09 6.48 -5.32
N ASN A 153 -17.20 7.47 -5.41
CA ASN A 153 -17.49 8.86 -5.06
C ASN A 153 -18.67 9.43 -5.87
N GLN A 154 -18.82 9.03 -7.14
CA GLN A 154 -19.91 9.48 -8.01
C GLN A 154 -21.28 8.84 -7.69
N ASN A 155 -21.31 7.65 -7.10
CA ASN A 155 -22.53 6.85 -6.93
C ASN A 155 -22.95 6.66 -5.48
N LYS A 156 -22.05 6.88 -4.52
CA LYS A 156 -22.20 6.60 -3.08
C LYS A 156 -21.54 7.70 -2.21
N PRO A 157 -21.78 9.01 -2.45
CA PRO A 157 -21.11 10.07 -1.68
C PRO A 157 -21.42 10.02 -0.17
N ASP A 158 -22.62 9.57 0.22
CA ASP A 158 -23.00 9.42 1.64
C ASP A 158 -22.75 7.98 2.17
N GLY A 159 -22.05 7.17 1.39
CA GLY A 159 -21.76 5.79 1.75
C GLY A 159 -20.76 5.70 2.90
N ASN A 160 -20.94 4.70 3.77
CA ASN A 160 -20.02 4.50 4.89
C ASN A 160 -18.84 3.57 4.55
N PHE A 161 -17.88 3.52 5.46
CA PHE A 161 -16.67 2.69 5.33
C PHE A 161 -16.97 1.21 5.01
N TYR A 162 -17.93 0.59 5.71
CA TYR A 162 -18.24 -0.82 5.50
C TYR A 162 -18.89 -1.08 4.14
N GLU A 163 -19.71 -0.15 3.66
CA GLU A 163 -20.24 -0.20 2.30
C GLU A 163 -19.15 -0.06 1.24
N PHE A 164 -18.16 0.82 1.45
CA PHE A 164 -17.01 0.95 0.56
C PHE A 164 -16.21 -0.36 0.48
N ILE A 165 -15.93 -0.99 1.62
CA ILE A 165 -15.25 -2.28 1.66
C ILE A 165 -16.06 -3.36 0.92
N LYS A 166 -17.38 -3.40 1.10
CA LYS A 166 -18.27 -4.34 0.39
C LYS A 166 -18.24 -4.09 -1.12
N TYR A 167 -18.21 -2.83 -1.55
CA TYR A 167 -18.12 -2.42 -2.95
C TYR A 167 -16.82 -2.94 -3.60
N ILE A 168 -15.65 -2.67 -3.01
CA ILE A 168 -14.37 -3.08 -3.62
C ILE A 168 -14.22 -4.61 -3.67
N LYS A 169 -14.77 -5.34 -2.68
CA LYS A 169 -14.81 -6.81 -2.70
C LYS A 169 -15.65 -7.35 -3.87
N LYS A 170 -16.83 -6.77 -4.11
CA LYS A 170 -17.72 -7.19 -5.21
C LYS A 170 -17.15 -6.87 -6.59
N ALA A 171 -16.52 -5.70 -6.75
CA ALA A 171 -15.89 -5.31 -8.01
C ALA A 171 -14.86 -6.36 -8.47
N LYS A 172 -14.08 -6.92 -7.54
CA LYS A 172 -13.09 -7.96 -7.85
C LYS A 172 -13.69 -9.27 -8.37
N ILE A 173 -14.85 -9.67 -7.86
CA ILE A 173 -15.54 -10.89 -8.30
C ILE A 173 -15.97 -10.77 -9.77
N ARG A 174 -16.46 -9.58 -10.17
CA ARG A 174 -16.87 -9.31 -11.56
C ARG A 174 -15.68 -9.32 -12.53
N ASP A 175 -14.50 -8.87 -12.11
CA ASP A 175 -13.29 -8.90 -12.94
C ASP A 175 -12.73 -10.32 -13.14
N ARG A 176 -12.96 -11.24 -12.19
CA ARG A 176 -12.56 -12.65 -12.31
C ARG A 176 -13.48 -13.45 -13.24
N ASN A 177 -14.76 -13.11 -13.31
CA ASN A 177 -15.74 -13.79 -14.17
C ASN A 177 -15.72 -13.32 -15.63
N LYS A 178 -14.84 -12.38 -15.99
CA LYS A 178 -14.66 -11.82 -17.34
C LYS A 178 -13.36 -12.24 -18.02
N LYS A 179 -12.57 -13.11 -17.38
CA LYS A 179 -11.36 -13.74 -17.94
C LYS A 179 -11.63 -15.22 -18.13
#